data_AF-A0A160FK81-F1
#
_entry.id   AF-A0A160FK81-F1
#
_cell.length_a   1.000
_cell.length_b   1.000
_cell.length_c   1.000
_cell.angle_alpha   90.00
_cell.angle_beta   90.00
_cell.angle_gamma   90.00
#
_symmetry.space_group_name_H-M   'P 1'
#
loop_
_entity.id
_entity.type
_entity.pdbx_description
1 polymer ?
#
loop_
_entity_poly.entity_id
_entity_poly.type
_entity_poly.pdbx_seq_one_letter_code
_entity_poly.pdbx_strand_id
1 'polypeptide(L)'
;MAHSNACPLARLELREANTPKHRAYLETKPIVLVTSGPLVDDSGEKKIGNFFLVEAQTREEVEAFNRNDPFFALGLWDEVRIHRFHRRMG
;
A
#
# COMPACT_ATOMS: atom_id res chain seq x y z
N MET A 1 -9.86 15.42 -9.85
CA MET A 1 -9.83 15.68 -8.39
C MET A 1 -8.46 16.23 -8.08
N ALA A 2 -8.38 17.39 -7.42
CA ALA A 2 -7.12 18.09 -7.22
C ALA A 2 -6.19 17.29 -6.29
N HIS A 3 -5.04 16.84 -6.80
CA HIS A 3 -3.96 16.34 -5.96
C HIS A 3 -3.45 17.51 -5.12
N SER A 4 -3.84 17.53 -3.85
CA SER A 4 -3.42 18.53 -2.87
C SER A 4 -1.91 18.52 -2.72
N ASN A 5 -1.27 19.68 -2.94
CA ASN A 5 0.13 19.97 -2.63
C ASN A 5 0.36 19.98 -1.10
N ALA A 6 0.28 18.82 -0.47
CA ALA A 6 0.79 18.65 0.89
C ALA A 6 2.32 18.70 0.85
N CYS A 7 2.95 19.42 1.79
CA CYS A 7 4.39 19.43 1.96
C CYS A 7 4.89 17.97 2.09
N PRO A 8 5.89 17.52 1.29
CA PRO A 8 6.36 16.14 1.29
C PRO A 8 6.78 15.61 2.68
N LEU A 9 7.28 16.49 3.54
CA LEU A 9 7.64 16.17 4.93
C LEU A 9 6.41 15.78 5.76
N ALA A 10 5.31 16.52 5.65
CA ALA A 10 4.08 16.24 6.39
C ALA A 10 3.45 14.90 6.00
N ARG A 11 3.57 14.48 4.73
CA ARG A 11 3.03 13.20 4.25
C ARG A 11 3.85 12.00 4.76
N LEU A 12 5.17 12.15 4.85
CA LEU A 12 6.04 11.10 5.41
C LEU A 12 5.76 10.91 6.90
N GLU A 13 5.69 12.00 7.67
CA GLU A 13 5.37 11.97 9.10
C GLU A 13 3.99 11.33 9.36
N LEU A 14 2.97 11.69 8.56
CA LEU A 14 1.63 11.10 8.66
C LEU A 14 1.65 9.59 8.40
N ARG A 15 2.43 9.15 7.41
CA ARG A 15 2.63 7.73 7.11
C ARG A 15 3.30 7.01 8.27
N GLU A 16 4.39 7.56 8.81
CA GLU A 16 5.14 6.94 9.91
C GLU A 16 4.28 6.81 11.16
N ALA A 17 3.57 7.88 11.53
CA ALA A 17 2.65 7.89 12.66
C ALA A 17 1.52 6.84 12.55
N ASN A 18 1.09 6.51 11.32
CA ASN A 18 0.02 5.53 11.08
C ASN A 18 0.51 4.16 10.61
N THR A 19 1.82 3.96 10.43
CA THR A 19 2.39 2.68 10.02
C THR A 19 2.04 1.54 11.01
N PRO A 20 2.00 1.75 12.34
CA PRO A 20 1.53 0.71 13.26
C PRO A 20 0.09 0.24 12.99
N LYS A 21 -0.83 1.15 12.64
CA LYS A 21 -2.22 0.81 12.30
C LYS A 21 -2.31 0.04 10.98
N HIS A 22 -1.54 0.49 9.99
CA HIS A 22 -1.40 -0.22 8.72
C HIS A 22 -0.89 -1.66 8.94
N ARG A 23 0.17 -1.85 9.73
CA ARG A 23 0.68 -3.20 10.08
C ARG A 23 -0.34 -4.04 10.83
N ALA A 24 -1.02 -3.47 11.82
CA ALA A 24 -2.07 -4.17 12.56
C ALA A 24 -3.20 -4.65 11.63
N TYR A 25 -3.57 -3.85 10.62
CA TYR A 25 -4.51 -4.28 9.58
C TYR A 25 -3.97 -5.45 8.74
N LEU A 26 -2.70 -5.44 8.33
CA LEU A 26 -2.11 -6.57 7.59
C LEU A 26 -2.02 -7.85 8.45
N GLU A 27 -1.77 -7.71 9.75
CA GLU A 27 -1.69 -8.82 10.71
C GLU A 27 -3.03 -9.55 10.90
N THR A 28 -4.17 -8.91 10.62
CA THR A 28 -5.48 -9.58 10.61
C THR A 28 -5.67 -10.51 9.41
N LYS A 29 -4.73 -10.51 8.46
CA LYS A 29 -4.76 -11.29 7.21
C LYS A 29 -6.06 -11.06 6.42
N PRO A 30 -6.38 -9.79 6.06
CA PRO A 30 -7.60 -9.44 5.33
C PRO A 30 -7.66 -10.02 3.91
N ILE A 31 -6.51 -10.48 3.41
CA ILE A 31 -6.32 -11.15 2.13
C ILE A 31 -5.15 -12.13 2.26
N VAL A 32 -5.04 -13.12 1.38
CA VAL A 32 -3.87 -14.00 1.33
C VAL A 32 -2.66 -13.20 0.83
N LEU A 33 -1.84 -12.75 1.76
CA LEU A 33 -0.68 -11.90 1.49
C LEU A 33 0.58 -12.74 1.25
N VAL A 34 1.07 -12.76 0.02
CA VAL A 34 2.28 -13.51 -0.37
C VAL A 34 3.54 -12.72 0.02
N THR A 35 3.58 -11.42 -0.31
CA THR A 35 4.63 -10.51 0.16
C THR A 35 4.13 -9.07 0.19
N SER A 36 4.70 -8.25 1.08
CA SER A 36 4.48 -6.82 1.12
C SER A 36 5.73 -6.07 1.56
N GLY A 37 5.82 -4.80 1.18
CA GLY A 37 6.86 -3.91 1.68
C GLY A 37 6.76 -2.51 1.09
N PRO A 38 7.52 -1.55 1.64
CA PRO A 38 7.69 -0.27 0.99
C PRO A 38 8.42 -0.44 -0.34
N LEU A 39 7.96 0.25 -1.38
CA LEU A 39 8.84 0.57 -2.50
C LEU A 39 9.80 1.66 -2.04
N VAL A 40 11.08 1.53 -2.37
CA VAL A 40 12.12 2.52 -2.08
C VAL A 40 12.72 3.04 -3.38
N ASP A 41 13.34 4.22 -3.33
CA ASP A 41 14.13 4.73 -4.46
C ASP A 41 15.39 3.88 -4.69
N ASP A 42 16.13 4.17 -5.76
CA ASP A 42 17.31 3.40 -6.14
C ASP A 42 18.45 3.47 -5.10
N SER A 43 18.42 4.45 -4.19
CA SER A 43 19.36 4.53 -3.06
C SER A 43 19.00 3.56 -1.93
N GLY A 44 17.76 3.10 -1.88
CA GLY A 44 17.21 2.27 -0.82
C GLY A 44 16.78 3.03 0.44
N GLU A 45 17.02 4.34 0.51
CA GLU A 45 16.78 5.12 1.73
C GLU A 45 15.36 5.68 1.80
N LYS A 46 14.82 6.16 0.68
CA LYS A 46 13.53 6.86 0.67
C LYS A 46 12.40 5.94 0.25
N LYS A 47 11.37 5.84 1.10
CA LYS A 47 10.11 5.18 0.74
C LYS A 47 9.36 5.99 -0.32
N ILE A 48 9.07 5.37 -1.46
CA ILE A 48 8.34 5.98 -2.58
C ILE A 48 6.99 5.34 -2.85
N GLY A 49 6.64 4.25 -2.16
CA GLY A 49 5.35 3.59 -2.36
C GLY A 49 5.15 2.37 -1.46
N ASN A 50 4.22 1.51 -1.85
CA ASN A 50 4.07 0.17 -1.29
C ASN A 50 3.93 -0.83 -2.42
N PHE A 51 4.37 -2.05 -2.16
CA PHE A 51 4.21 -3.19 -3.02
C PHE A 51 3.48 -4.30 -2.26
N PHE A 52 2.56 -4.96 -2.96
CA PHE A 52 1.87 -6.14 -2.48
C PHE A 52 1.81 -7.18 -3.59
N LEU A 53 2.12 -8.41 -3.23
CA LEU A 53 1.69 -9.59 -3.98
C LEU A 53 0.69 -10.34 -3.11
N VAL A 54 -0.52 -10.51 -3.64
CA VAL A 54 -1.64 -11.15 -2.94
C VAL A 54 -2.27 -12.22 -3.82
N GLU A 55 -2.88 -13.21 -3.19
CA GLU A 55 -3.79 -14.14 -3.87
C GLU A 55 -5.23 -13.66 -3.63
N ALA A 56 -5.99 -13.54 -4.72
CA ALA A 56 -7.37 -13.11 -4.72
C ALA A 56 -8.11 -13.80 -5.88
N GLN A 57 -9.40 -14.05 -5.70
CA GLN A 57 -10.25 -14.59 -6.78
C GLN A 57 -10.68 -13.49 -7.75
N THR A 58 -10.84 -12.26 -7.24
CA THR A 58 -11.39 -11.13 -7.98
C THR A 58 -10.56 -9.86 -7.80
N ARG A 59 -10.73 -8.89 -8.72
CA ARG A 59 -10.07 -7.57 -8.57
C ARG A 59 -10.69 -6.82 -7.40
N GLU A 60 -11.99 -6.98 -7.21
CA GLU A 60 -12.83 -6.33 -6.22
C GLU A 60 -12.36 -6.66 -4.79
N GLU A 61 -11.91 -7.90 -4.54
CA GLU A 61 -11.25 -8.30 -3.29
C GLU A 61 -9.97 -7.49 -3.02
N VAL A 62 -9.11 -7.32 -4.03
CA VAL A 62 -7.86 -6.55 -3.90
C VAL A 62 -8.15 -5.06 -3.68
N GLU A 63 -9.16 -4.54 -4.36
CA GLU A 63 -9.60 -3.16 -4.16
C GLU A 63 -10.20 -2.95 -2.77
N ALA A 64 -11.02 -3.89 -2.28
CA ALA A 64 -11.56 -3.84 -0.92
C ALA A 64 -10.43 -3.92 0.12
N PHE A 65 -9.44 -4.79 -0.10
CA PHE A 65 -8.23 -4.85 0.71
C PHE A 65 -7.52 -3.50 0.79
N ASN A 66 -7.31 -2.81 -0.34
CA ASN A 66 -6.67 -1.50 -0.33
C ASN A 66 -7.55 -0.39 0.29
N ARG A 67 -8.87 -0.39 0.01
CA ARG A 67 -9.80 0.61 0.56
C ARG A 67 -9.96 0.52 2.08
N ASN A 68 -9.82 -0.68 2.64
CA ASN A 68 -9.90 -0.92 4.08
C ASN A 68 -8.57 -0.67 4.82
N ASP A 69 -7.47 -0.44 4.09
CA ASP A 69 -6.20 -0.05 4.69
C ASP A 69 -6.34 1.34 5.35
N PRO A 70 -5.90 1.53 6.62
CA PRO A 70 -5.91 2.84 7.27
C PRO A 70 -5.24 3.96 6.46
N PHE A 71 -4.26 3.64 5.61
CA PHE A 71 -3.63 4.62 4.72
C PHE A 71 -4.60 5.19 3.67
N PHE A 72 -5.63 4.46 3.28
CA PHE A 72 -6.62 4.92 2.30
C PHE A 72 -7.48 6.06 2.85
N ALA A 73 -8.02 5.91 4.06
CA ALA A 73 -8.80 6.96 4.71
C ALA A 73 -7.98 8.25 4.97
N LEU A 74 -6.65 8.13 5.04
CA LEU A 74 -5.72 9.24 5.26
C LEU A 74 -5.24 9.90 3.95
N GLY A 75 -5.67 9.41 2.77
CA GLY A 75 -5.22 9.95 1.48
C GLY A 75 -3.71 9.77 1.25
N LEU A 76 -3.11 8.70 1.79
CA LEU A 76 -1.68 8.40 1.64
C LEU A 76 -1.36 7.63 0.35
N TRP A 77 -2.38 7.10 -0.34
CA TRP A 77 -2.25 6.55 -1.69
C TRP A 77 -2.43 7.67 -2.72
N ASP A 78 -1.37 8.00 -3.46
CA ASP A 78 -1.47 8.96 -4.56
C ASP A 78 -2.01 8.29 -5.84
N GLU A 79 -1.49 7.09 -6.13
CA GLU A 79 -1.95 6.23 -7.22
C GLU A 79 -2.01 4.77 -6.75
N VAL A 80 -3.04 4.04 -7.20
CA VAL A 80 -3.20 2.60 -6.94
C VAL A 80 -3.30 1.88 -8.28
N ARG A 81 -2.29 1.04 -8.57
CA ARG A 81 -2.25 0.20 -9.78
C ARG A 81 -2.42 -1.26 -9.39
N ILE A 82 -3.46 -1.89 -9.93
CA ILE A 82 -3.77 -3.30 -9.70
C ILE A 82 -3.67 -4.04 -11.03
N HIS A 83 -2.74 -4.99 -11.10
CA HIS A 83 -2.51 -5.84 -12.26
C HIS A 83 -2.58 -7.31 -11.85
N ARG A 84 -3.24 -8.13 -12.67
CA ARG A 84 -3.16 -9.58 -12.53
C ARG A 84 -1.74 -10.02 -12.85
N PHE A 85 -1.07 -10.64 -11.88
CA PHE A 85 0.27 -11.21 -12.08
C PHE A 85 0.15 -12.71 -12.34
N HIS A 86 0.64 -13.15 -13.50
CA HIS A 86 0.73 -14.57 -13.82
C HIS A 86 2.11 -15.09 -13.38
N ARG A 87 2.22 -15.55 -12.13
CA ARG A 87 3.46 -16.14 -11.60
C ARG A 87 3.85 -17.36 -12.44
N ARG A 88 5.04 -17.34 -13.02
CA ARG A 88 5.63 -18.46 -13.76
C ARG A 88 6.67 -19.21 -12.94
N MET A 89 7.51 -18.45 -12.23
CA MET A 89 8.64 -18.92 -11.45
C MET A 89 8.74 -18.10 -10.16
N GLY A 90 9.33 -18.68 -9.13
CA GLY A 90 9.49 -18.11 -7.79
C GLY A 90 8.79 -18.95 -6.74
#